data_AF-A0A969XFL0-F1
#
_entry.id   AF-A0A969XFL0-F1
#
_cell.length_a   1.000
_cell.length_b   1.000
_cell.length_c   1.000
_cell.angle_alpha   90.00
_cell.angle_beta   90.00
_cell.angle_gamma   90.00
#
_symmetry.space_group_name_H-M   'P 1'
#
loop_
_entity.id
_entity.type
_entity.pdbx_description
1 polymer ?
#
loop_
_entity_poly.entity_id
_entity_poly.type
_entity_poly.pdbx_seq_one_letter_code
_entity_poly.pdbx_strand_id
1 'polypeptide(L)'
;MWGDSIVGFGTYHYRYASGREGDWPLTGLAARKQAITLYITSGFEQYEELLVRLGKVKTGVSCLYIQRLSDVDPDALRALVRRSVEHMRTTNP
;
A
#
# COMPACT_ATOMS: atom_id res chain seq x y z
N MET A 1 13.95 6.83 -2.15
CA MET A 1 13.62 6.01 -3.34
C MET A 1 13.86 4.56 -2.98
N TRP A 2 12.98 3.65 -3.40
CA TRP A 2 13.10 2.21 -3.15
C TRP A 2 13.26 1.47 -4.48
N GLY A 3 14.38 0.76 -4.62
CA GLY A 3 14.82 0.29 -5.94
C GLY A 3 14.85 1.42 -6.97
N ASP A 4 14.57 1.08 -8.22
CA ASP A 4 14.75 2.02 -9.34
C ASP A 4 13.57 2.98 -9.56
N SER A 5 12.43 2.77 -8.89
CA SER A 5 11.16 3.36 -9.37
C SER A 5 10.08 3.58 -8.33
N ILE A 6 10.30 3.21 -7.06
CA ILE A 6 9.28 3.38 -6.02
C ILE A 6 9.58 4.64 -5.21
N VAL A 7 8.62 5.56 -5.19
CA VAL A 7 8.59 6.69 -4.26
C VAL A 7 7.91 6.22 -2.99
N GLY A 8 8.70 5.96 -1.94
CA GLY A 8 8.21 5.47 -0.66
C GLY A 8 8.16 6.58 0.40
N PHE A 9 7.20 6.45 1.31
CA PHE A 9 6.94 7.38 2.40
C PHE A 9 6.97 6.65 3.75
N GLY A 10 7.74 7.20 4.69
CA GLY A 10 8.05 6.53 5.96
C GLY A 10 8.88 5.27 5.75
N THR A 11 9.24 4.62 6.85
CA THR A 11 10.01 3.37 6.85
C THR A 11 9.65 2.57 8.09
N TYR A 12 9.57 1.24 7.96
CA TYR A 12 9.54 0.31 9.07
C TYR A 12 10.59 -0.78 8.84
N HIS A 13 11.10 -1.33 9.94
CA HIS A 13 12.01 -2.46 9.91
C HIS A 13 11.21 -3.74 10.17
N TYR A 14 11.32 -4.72 9.28
CA TYR A 14 10.67 -6.02 9.45
C TYR A 14 11.69 -7.08 9.82
N ARG A 15 11.28 -8.06 10.63
CA ARG A 15 12.07 -9.24 10.96
C ARG A 15 11.20 -10.48 10.93
N TYR A 16 11.58 -11.44 10.10
CA TYR A 16 10.92 -12.75 10.03
C TYR A 16 11.49 -13.71 11.06
N ALA A 17 10.72 -14.75 11.40
CA ALA A 17 11.15 -15.83 12.30
C ALA A 17 12.39 -16.58 11.79
N SER A 18 12.63 -16.58 10.47
CA SER A 18 13.84 -17.14 9.86
C SER A 18 15.12 -16.32 10.10
N GLY A 19 15.02 -15.16 10.75
CA GLY A 19 16.12 -14.22 10.95
C GLY A 19 16.36 -13.26 9.79
N ARG A 20 15.60 -13.40 8.68
CA ARG A 20 15.65 -12.42 7.58
C ARG A 20 14.98 -11.12 8.02
N GLU A 21 15.70 -10.01 7.88
CA GLU A 21 15.22 -8.68 8.23
C GLU A 21 15.55 -7.66 7.13
N GLY A 22 14.96 -6.47 7.22
CA GLY A 22 15.23 -5.38 6.32
C GLY A 22 14.25 -4.23 6.50
N ASP A 23 14.46 -3.19 5.72
CA ASP A 23 13.60 -2.00 5.73
C ASP A 23 12.63 -2.01 4.56
N TRP A 24 11.45 -1.41 4.77
CA TRP A 24 10.46 -1.20 3.73
C TRP A 24 9.67 0.08 4.02
N PRO A 25 9.13 0.81 3.03
CA PRO A 25 8.36 2.02 3.32
C PRO A 25 7.01 1.67 3.94
N LEU A 26 6.47 2.57 4.75
CA LEU A 26 5.12 2.40 5.31
C LEU A 26 4.06 2.43 4.22
N THR A 27 4.26 3.22 3.18
CA THR A 27 3.48 3.16 1.94
C THR A 27 4.33 3.72 0.80
N GLY A 28 3.93 3.48 -0.44
CA GLY A 28 4.66 4.02 -1.59
C GLY A 28 3.84 3.98 -2.86
N LEU A 29 4.41 4.55 -3.91
CA LEU A 29 3.82 4.55 -5.24
C LEU A 29 4.87 4.30 -6.31
N ALA A 30 4.45 3.61 -7.37
CA ALA A 30 5.23 3.45 -8.59
C ALA A 30 4.33 3.64 -9.80
N ALA A 31 4.74 4.52 -10.71
CA ALA A 31 4.13 4.61 -12.03
C ALA A 31 4.66 3.45 -12.89
N ARG A 32 3.78 2.51 -13.23
CA ARG A 32 4.10 1.38 -14.12
C ARG A 32 3.44 1.61 -15.48
N LYS A 33 3.96 0.93 -16.51
CA LYS A 33 3.43 1.05 -17.88
C LYS A 33 1.93 0.82 -17.99
N GLN A 34 1.37 -0.06 -17.17
CA GLN A 34 -0.04 -0.47 -17.23
C GLN A 34 -0.90 0.11 -16.11
N ALA A 35 -0.32 0.65 -15.04
CA ALA A 35 -1.08 1.08 -13.86
C ALA A 35 -0.24 1.96 -12.94
N ILE A 36 -0.92 2.75 -12.12
CA ILE A 36 -0.37 3.30 -10.88
C ILE A 36 -0.44 2.19 -9.83
N THR A 37 0.71 1.80 -9.28
CA THR A 37 0.77 0.85 -8.16
C THR A 37 0.96 1.62 -6.86
N LEU A 38 0.03 1.43 -5.92
CA LEU A 38 0.16 1.89 -4.54
C LEU A 38 0.49 0.71 -3.64
N TYR A 39 1.43 0.89 -2.72
CA TYR A 39 1.85 -0.12 -1.75
C TYR A 39 1.09 0.08 -0.43
N ILE A 40 0.12 -0.79 -0.18
CA ILE A 40 -0.68 -0.89 1.05
C ILE A 40 -0.09 -2.05 1.86
N THR A 41 0.92 -1.73 2.66
CA THR A 41 1.83 -2.71 3.30
C THR A 41 1.17 -3.57 4.36
N SER A 42 0.14 -3.05 5.03
CA SER A 42 -0.72 -3.84 5.93
C SER A 42 -1.56 -4.91 5.22
N GLY A 43 -1.55 -4.95 3.88
CA GLY A 43 -2.47 -5.79 3.10
C GLY A 43 -3.90 -5.24 3.10
N PHE A 44 -4.87 -6.10 2.76
CA PHE A 44 -6.25 -5.70 2.44
C PHE A 44 -7.34 -6.36 3.29
N GLU A 45 -7.00 -7.36 4.12
CA GLU A 45 -7.98 -8.19 4.84
C GLU A 45 -8.96 -7.38 5.69
N GLN A 46 -8.51 -6.26 6.26
CA GLN A 46 -9.31 -5.41 7.15
C GLN A 46 -10.03 -4.26 6.42
N TYR A 47 -9.97 -4.21 5.09
CA TYR A 47 -10.40 -3.04 4.30
C TYR A 47 -11.39 -3.38 3.18
N GLU A 48 -12.12 -4.50 3.29
CA GLU A 48 -13.08 -4.94 2.26
C GLU A 48 -14.10 -3.84 1.91
N GLU A 49 -14.70 -3.18 2.90
CA GLU A 49 -15.65 -2.09 2.67
C GLU A 49 -15.04 -0.91 1.89
N LEU A 50 -13.78 -0.57 2.19
CA LEU A 50 -13.06 0.48 1.48
C LEU A 50 -12.74 0.07 0.04
N LEU A 51 -12.41 -1.21 -0.19
CA LEU A 51 -12.17 -1.75 -1.53
C LEU A 51 -13.44 -1.75 -2.39
N VAL A 52 -14.59 -2.12 -1.82
CA VAL A 52 -15.89 -2.04 -2.50
C VAL A 52 -16.17 -0.59 -2.90
N ARG A 53 -15.97 0.35 -1.97
CA ARG A 53 -16.19 1.78 -2.22
C ARG A 53 -15.19 2.39 -3.21
N LEU A 54 -13.95 1.91 -3.22
CA LEU A 54 -12.89 2.34 -4.13
C LEU A 54 -13.25 2.14 -5.60
N GLY A 55 -14.12 1.18 -5.93
CA GLY A 55 -14.53 0.90 -7.30
C GLY A 55 -13.63 -0.12 -7.98
N LYS A 56 -13.37 0.07 -9.28
CA LYS A 56 -12.72 -0.96 -10.12
C LYS A 56 -11.20 -0.94 -9.98
N VAL A 57 -10.71 -1.64 -8.96
CA VAL A 57 -9.27 -1.83 -8.69
C VAL A 57 -8.87 -3.30 -8.78
N LYS A 58 -7.58 -3.57 -8.95
CA LYS A 58 -7.01 -4.91 -8.75
C LYS A 58 -6.07 -4.88 -7.54
N THR A 59 -5.98 -5.99 -6.83
CA THR A 59 -5.08 -6.14 -5.67
C THR A 59 -4.11 -7.31 -5.87
N GLY A 60 -2.90 -7.17 -5.32
CA GLY A 60 -2.00 -8.27 -5.01
C GLY A 60 -1.91 -8.44 -3.49
N VAL A 61 -0.79 -8.95 -2.97
CA VAL A 61 -0.59 -9.10 -1.50
C VAL A 61 -0.63 -7.75 -0.78
N SER A 62 0.17 -6.79 -1.25
CA SER A 62 0.23 -5.43 -0.71
C SER A 62 0.17 -4.35 -1.79
N CYS A 63 -0.16 -4.75 -3.02
CA CYS A 63 -0.17 -3.87 -4.19
C CYS A 63 -1.61 -3.55 -4.58
N LEU A 64 -1.96 -2.28 -4.64
CA LEU A 64 -3.20 -1.78 -5.22
C LEU A 64 -2.90 -1.23 -6.61
N TYR A 65 -3.55 -1.76 -7.65
CA TYR A 65 -3.36 -1.35 -9.03
C TYR A 65 -4.53 -0.49 -9.49
N ILE A 66 -4.23 0.77 -9.83
CA ILE A 66 -5.18 1.78 -10.29
C ILE A 66 -4.84 2.14 -11.73
N GLN A 67 -5.79 2.01 -12.66
CA GLN A 67 -5.58 2.39 -14.07
C GLN A 67 -5.52 3.90 -14.24
N ARG A 68 -6.52 4.60 -13.68
CA ARG A 68 -6.61 6.06 -13.63
C ARG A 68 -7.13 6.50 -12.27
N LEU A 69 -6.64 7.61 -11.75
CA LEU A 69 -7.14 8.17 -10.49
C LEU A 69 -8.62 8.60 -10.58
N SER A 70 -9.11 8.89 -11.78
CA SER A 70 -10.54 9.17 -12.03
C SER A 70 -11.45 7.96 -11.82
N ASP A 71 -10.89 6.75 -11.83
CA ASP A 71 -11.67 5.51 -11.74
C ASP A 71 -11.90 5.08 -10.27
N VAL A 72 -11.39 5.85 -9.30
CA VAL A 72 -11.42 5.52 -7.87
C VAL A 72 -12.02 6.63 -7.02
N ASP A 73 -12.71 6.25 -5.95
CA ASP A 73 -13.15 7.20 -4.92
C ASP A 73 -11.92 7.75 -4.15
N PRO A 74 -11.65 9.07 -4.22
CA PRO A 74 -10.46 9.67 -3.60
C PRO A 74 -10.50 9.65 -2.07
N ASP A 75 -11.69 9.69 -1.47
CA ASP A 75 -11.84 9.66 -0.01
C ASP A 75 -11.66 8.23 0.52
N ALA A 76 -12.19 7.24 -0.19
CA ALA A 76 -11.94 5.84 0.12
C ALA A 76 -10.45 5.49 -0.01
N LEU A 77 -9.80 6.00 -1.07
CA LEU A 77 -8.36 5.82 -1.26
C LEU A 77 -7.54 6.46 -0.13
N ARG A 78 -7.87 7.69 0.26
CA ARG A 78 -7.21 8.39 1.37
C ARG A 78 -7.38 7.64 2.69
N ALA A 79 -8.60 7.16 2.96
CA ALA A 79 -8.90 6.37 4.16
C ALA A 79 -8.10 5.06 4.18
N LEU A 80 -8.01 4.36 3.06
CA LEU A 80 -7.25 3.11 2.93
C LEU A 80 -5.77 3.32 3.24
N VAL A 81 -5.14 4.30 2.58
CA VAL A 81 -3.71 4.60 2.80
C VAL A 81 -3.46 4.99 4.25
N ARG A 82 -4.31 5.85 4.83
CA ARG A 82 -4.17 6.29 6.22
C ARG A 82 -4.26 5.14 7.21
N ARG A 83 -5.32 4.31 7.11
CA ARG A 83 -5.53 3.17 8.01
C ARG A 83 -4.42 2.14 7.89
N SER A 84 -3.90 1.92 6.69
CA SER A 84 -2.75 1.04 6.44
C SER A 84 -1.49 1.54 7.14
N VAL A 85 -1.16 2.83 7.01
CA VAL A 85 0.01 3.43 7.67
C VAL A 85 -0.13 3.40 9.20
N GLU A 86 -1.31 3.74 9.73
CA GLU A 86 -1.59 3.70 11.17
C GLU A 86 -1.47 2.27 11.73
N HIS A 87 -2.00 1.29 11.00
CA HIS A 87 -1.87 -0.12 11.35
C HIS A 87 -0.40 -0.54 11.41
N MET A 88 0.38 -0.27 10.36
CA MET A 88 1.80 -0.65 10.30
C MET A 88 2.63 -0.04 11.43
N ARG A 89 2.39 1.23 11.76
CA ARG A 89 3.06 1.88 12.91
C ARG A 89 2.71 1.26 14.25
N THR A 90 1.51 0.67 14.37
CA THR A 90 1.06 0.05 15.62
C THR A 90 1.58 -1.37 15.76
N THR A 91 1.70 -2.11 14.65
CA THR A 91 2.11 -3.51 14.64
C THR A 91 3.61 -3.73 14.42
N ASN A 92 4.34 -2.69 13.98
CA ASN A 92 5.78 -2.70 13.78
C ASN A 92 6.41 -1.43 14.40
N PRO A 93 6.46 -1.35 15.74
CA PRO A 93 7.00 -0.19 16.46
C PRO A 93 8.52 -0.01 16.33
#